data_AF-X1LPU9-F1
#
_entry.id   AF-X1LPU9-F1
#
_cell.length_a   1.000
_cell.length_b   1.000
_cell.length_c   1.000
_cell.angle_alpha   90.00
_cell.angle_beta   90.00
_cell.angle_gamma   90.00
#
_symmetry.space_group_name_H-M   'P 1'
#
loop_
_entity.id
_entity.type
_entity.pdbx_description
1 polymer ?
#
loop_
_entity_poly.entity_id
_entity_poly.type
_entity_poly.pdbx_seq_one_letter_code
_entity_poly.pdbx_strand_id
1 'polypeptide(L)' 'IEVASKIPFDNVVTEAIVRGMPVVEYSEGKITQEIGSLWQRLTRTLK' A
#
# COMPACT_ATOMS: atom_id res chain seq x y z
N ILE A 1 -13.78 -8.10 13.65
CA ILE A 1 -13.00 -7.67 12.45
C ILE A 1 -11.64 -7.24 12.96
N GLU A 2 -10.56 -7.85 12.46
CA GLU A 2 -9.20 -7.49 12.83
C GLU A 2 -8.59 -6.54 11.80
N VAL A 3 -7.75 -5.61 12.28
CA VAL A 3 -7.06 -4.66 11.40
C VAL A 3 -5.95 -5.39 10.65
N ALA A 4 -6.01 -5.39 9.32
CA ALA A 4 -5.02 -6.08 8.51
C ALA A 4 -3.66 -5.35 8.52
N SER A 5 -3.60 -4.04 8.35
CA SER A 5 -2.34 -3.29 8.47
C SER A 5 -2.62 -1.83 8.84
N LYS A 6 -1.60 -1.13 9.32
CA LYS A 6 -1.60 0.32 9.52
C LYS A 6 -0.51 0.92 8.64
N ILE A 7 -0.92 1.58 7.57
CA ILE A 7 0.01 2.23 6.64
C ILE A 7 0.02 3.73 6.98
N PRO A 8 1.18 4.32 7.34
CA PRO A 8 1.25 5.75 7.62
C PRO A 8 0.96 6.54 6.33
N PHE A 9 0.34 7.71 6.47
CA PHE A 9 0.10 8.60 5.36
C PHE A 9 1.38 9.35 4.96
N ASP A 10 1.58 9.53 3.65
CA ASP A 10 2.65 10.31 3.01
C ASP A 10 2.01 11.07 1.83
N ASN A 11 2.55 12.25 1.51
CA ASN A 11 2.07 13.10 0.41
C ASN A 11 2.10 12.40 -0.95
N VAL A 12 2.98 11.40 -1.11
CA VAL A 12 3.04 10.53 -2.30
C VAL A 12 1.67 9.90 -2.62
N VAL A 13 0.83 9.64 -1.62
CA VAL A 13 -0.53 9.11 -1.84
C VAL A 13 -1.40 10.12 -2.57
N THR A 14 -1.38 11.38 -2.13
CA THR A 14 -2.14 12.45 -2.78
C THR A 14 -1.64 12.70 -4.20
N GLU A 15 -0.32 12.73 -4.39
CA GLU A 15 0.27 12.92 -5.71
C GLU A 15 -0.11 11.82 -6.70
N ALA A 16 -0.06 10.56 -6.26
CA ALA A 16 -0.47 9.42 -7.08
C ALA A 16 -1.94 9.53 -7.52
N ILE A 17 -2.83 9.94 -6.60
CA ILE A 17 -4.26 10.17 -6.89
C ILE A 17 -4.44 11.29 -7.92
N VAL A 18 -3.74 12.42 -7.75
CA VAL A 18 -3.80 13.54 -8.71
C VAL A 18 -3.33 13.12 -10.10
N ARG A 19 -2.33 12.23 -10.19
CA ARG A 19 -1.86 11.66 -11.45
C ARG A 19 -2.73 10.52 -11.99
N GLY A 20 -3.73 10.07 -11.24
CA GLY A 20 -4.58 8.94 -11.61
C GLY A 20 -3.82 7.61 -11.66
N MET A 21 -2.74 7.47 -10.89
CA MET A 21 -1.91 6.26 -10.84
C MET A 21 -2.01 5.56 -9.48
N PRO A 22 -1.97 4.21 -9.44
CA PRO A 22 -1.82 3.49 -8.18
C PRO A 22 -0.54 3.91 -7.45
N VAL A 23 -0.62 4.10 -6.12
CA VAL A 23 0.54 4.49 -5.29
C VAL A 23 1.72 3.53 -5.46
N VAL A 24 1.43 2.24 -5.63
CA VAL A 24 2.43 1.18 -5.84
C VAL A 24 3.13 1.25 -7.20
N GLU A 25 2.54 1.92 -8.20
CA GLU A 25 3.16 2.21 -9.49
C GLU A 25 3.81 3.59 -9.52
N TYR A 26 3.32 4.53 -8.70
CA TYR A 26 3.83 5.90 -8.64
C TYR A 26 5.14 6.02 -7.86
N SER A 27 5.37 5.17 -6.85
CA SER A 27 6.54 5.26 -5.96
C SER A 27 7.00 3.90 -5.44
N GLU A 28 8.29 3.76 -5.17
CA GLU A 28 8.92 2.58 -4.54
C GLU A 28 9.25 2.79 -3.05
N GLY A 29 8.62 3.79 -2.43
CA GLY A 29 8.87 4.17 -1.03
C GLY A 29 8.31 3.19 0.01
N LYS A 30 8.49 3.55 1.29
CA LYS A 30 8.05 2.76 2.44
C LYS A 30 6.56 2.37 2.37
N ILE A 31 5.68 3.27 1.92
CA ILE A 31 4.25 2.97 1.76
C ILE A 31 4.02 1.81 0.79
N THR A 32 4.68 1.81 -0.36
CA THR A 32 4.54 0.75 -1.37
C THR A 32 5.03 -0.60 -0.82
N GLN A 33 6.10 -0.60 -0.04
CA GLN A 33 6.62 -1.80 0.63
C GLN A 33 5.64 -2.35 1.67
N GLU A 34 5.00 -1.49 2.47
CA GLU A 34 3.97 -1.87 3.44
C GLU A 34 2.72 -2.45 2.75
N ILE A 35 2.29 -1.84 1.64
CA ILE A 35 1.18 -2.35 0.81
C ILE A 35 1.54 -3.74 0.26
N GLY A 36 2.74 -3.92 -0.29
CA GLY A 36 3.21 -5.21 -0.79
C GLY A 36 3.25 -6.28 0.30
N SER A 37 3.73 -5.92 1.49
CA SER A 37 3.78 -6.82 2.65
C SER A 37 2.38 -7.23 3.14
N LEU A 38 1.42 -6.29 3.11
CA LEU A 38 0.01 -6.59 3.39
C LEU A 38 -0.54 -7.63 2.40
N TRP A 39 -0.31 -7.45 1.09
CA TRP A 39 -0.77 -8.41 0.07
C TRP A 39 -0.14 -9.79 0.24
N GLN A 40 1.15 -9.86 0.56
CA GLN A 40 1.82 -11.13 0.86
C GLN A 40 1.19 -11.83 2.05
N ARG A 41 0.83 -11.09 3.12
CA ARG A 41 0.17 -11.67 4.28
C ARG A 41 -1.22 -12.18 3.94
N LEU A 42 -2.04 -11.38 3.26
CA LEU A 42 -3.39 -11.78 2.85
C LEU A 42 -3.36 -13.01 1.96
N THR A 43 -2.44 -13.05 0.99
CA THR A 43 -2.26 -14.21 0.10
C THR A 43 -1.87 -15.47 0.87
N ARG A 44 -1.08 -15.35 1.95
CA ARG A 44 -0.73 -16.50 2.81
C ARG A 44 -1.90 -16.95 3.68
N THR A 45 -2.72 -16.02 4.16
CA THR A 45 -3.89 -16.34 5.02
C THR A 45 -5.05 -16.95 4.24
N LEU A 46 -5.19 -16.59 2.96
CA LEU A 46 -6.28 -17.05 2.09
C LEU A 46 -5.95 -18.33 1.30
N LYS A 47 -4.73 -18.85 1.44
CA LYS A 47 -4.35 -20.18 0.95
C LYS A 47 -4.77 -21.24 1.95
#